data_AF-A0A443JW37-F1
#
_entry.id   AF-A0A443JW37-F1
#
_cell.length_a   1.000
_cell.length_b   1.000
_cell.length_c   1.000
_cell.angle_alpha   90.00
_cell.angle_beta   90.00
_cell.angle_gamma   90.00
#
_symmetry.space_group_name_H-M   'P 1'
#
loop_
_entity.id
_entity.type
_entity.pdbx_description
1 polymer ?
#
loop_
_entity_poly.entity_id
_entity_poly.type
_entity_poly.pdbx_seq_one_letter_code
_entity_poly.pdbx_strand_id
1 'polypeptide(L)' 'MSNLFWLTDAQMARLQPFFPKSHGKPRVD' A
#
# COMPACT_ATOMS: atom_id res chain seq x y z
N MET A 1 16.98 11.84 13.97
CA MET A 1 15.94 10.92 14.46
C MET A 1 14.78 10.98 13.49
N SER A 2 14.58 9.99 12.61
CA SER A 2 13.57 10.08 11.56
C SER A 2 12.15 9.92 12.11
N ASN A 3 11.27 10.87 11.80
CA ASN A 3 9.83 10.85 12.07
C ASN A 3 9.08 9.81 11.20
N LEU A 4 9.50 8.54 11.27
CA LEU A 4 8.80 7.45 10.60
C LEU A 4 7.57 7.07 11.43
N PHE A 5 6.41 7.58 11.02
CA PHE A 5 5.12 7.16 11.54
C PHE A 5 4.58 6.01 10.71
N TRP A 6 4.31 4.88 11.36
CA TRP A 6 3.60 3.76 10.74
C TRP A 6 2.09 4.00 10.83
N LEU A 7 1.39 3.73 9.73
CA LEU A 7 -0.07 3.76 9.71
C LEU A 7 -0.61 2.51 10.40
N THR A 8 -1.71 2.67 11.14
CA THR A 8 -2.48 1.54 11.67
C THR A 8 -3.21 0.82 10.54
N ASP A 9 -3.58 -0.44 10.76
CA ASP A 9 -4.34 -1.22 9.76
C ASP A 9 -5.66 -0.52 9.37
N ALA A 10 -6.32 0.14 10.32
CA ALA A 10 -7.54 0.91 10.07
C ALA A 10 -7.28 2.14 9.18
N GLN A 11 -6.12 2.77 9.31
CA GLN A 11 -5.71 3.87 8.43
C GLN A 11 -5.35 3.35 7.03
N MET A 12 -4.65 2.22 6.95
CA MET A 12 -4.33 1.56 5.67
C MET A 12 -5.59 1.12 4.92
N ALA A 13 -6.59 0.59 5.64
CA ALA A 13 -7.86 0.16 5.05
C ALA A 13 -8.62 1.31 4.34
N ARG A 14 -8.51 2.55 4.85
CA ARG A 14 -9.11 3.73 4.20
C ARG A 14 -8.43 4.08 2.88
N LEU A 15 -7.15 3.76 2.73
CA LEU A 15 -6.37 4.02 1.51
C LEU A 15 -6.51 2.92 0.46
N GLN A 16 -6.94 1.72 0.85
CA GLN A 16 -7.06 0.54 -0.01
C GLN A 16 -7.80 0.78 -1.35
N PRO A 17 -8.92 1.53 -1.42
CA PRO A 17 -9.66 1.72 -2.68
C PRO A 17 -8.90 2.53 -3.74
N PHE A 18 -7.89 3.30 -3.34
CA PHE A 18 -7.13 4.18 -4.22
C PHE A 18 -5.92 3.50 -4.86
N PHE A 19 -5.53 2.31 -4.38
CA PHE A 19 -4.45 1.57 -5.00
C PHE A 19 -4.93 0.90 -6.29
N PRO A 20 -4.21 1.07 -7.40
CA PRO A 20 -4.51 0.34 -8.61
C PRO A 20 -4.42 -1.16 -8.34
N LYS A 21 -5.33 -1.93 -8.92
CA LYS A 21 -5.22 -3.39 -8.90
C LYS A 21 -3.89 -3.77 -9.56
N SER A 22 -3.20 -4.76 -8.99
CA SER A 22 -2.04 -5.34 -9.67
C SER A 22 -2.48 -5.78 -11.07
N HIS A 23 -1.92 -5.16 -12.10
CA HIS A 23 -2.10 -5.65 -13.45
C HIS A 23 -1.41 -7.00 -13.49
N GLY A 24 -2.15 -8.07 -13.80
CA GLY A 24 -1.69 -9.47 -13.80
C GLY A 24 -0.57 -9.80 -14.79
N LYS A 25 0.27 -8.82 -15.17
CA LYS A 25 1.53 -9.06 -15.85
C LYS A 25 2.46 -9.73 -14.84
N PRO A 26 2.96 -10.95 -15.12
CA PRO A 26 4.01 -11.53 -14.31
C PRO A 26 5.17 -10.54 -14.26
N ARG A 27 5.63 -10.22 -13.04
CA ARG A 27 6.87 -9.47 -12.87
C ARG A 27 7.98 -10.36 -13.42
N VAL A 28 8.77 -9.80 -14.32
CA VAL A 28 9.96 -10.46 -14.88
C VAL A 28 10.88 -10.82 -13.71
N ASP A 29 11.44 -12.04 -13.75
CA ASP A 29 12.44 -12.53 -12.79
C ASP A 29 13.69 -11.64 -12.77
#